data_AF-A0A850DSA0-F1
#
_entry.id   AF-A0A850DSA0-F1
#
_cell.length_a   1.000
_cell.length_b   1.000
_cell.length_c   1.000
_cell.angle_alpha   90.00
_cell.angle_beta   90.00
_cell.angle_gamma   90.00
#
_symmetry.space_group_name_H-M   'P 1'
#
loop_
_entity.id
_entity.type
_entity.pdbx_description
1 polymer ?
#
loop_
_entity_poly.entity_id
_entity_poly.type
_entity_poly.pdbx_seq_one_letter_code
_entity_poly.pdbx_strand_id
1 'polypeptide(L)' 'MQFKKPSLPGRRQRLESALTIWDLRRIAARRTPKAAFDYTEGAAEAEISLARARQAFEDIEFTPAILRDVS' A
#
# COMPACT_ATOMS: atom_id res chain seq x y z
N MET A 1 -14.37 9.92 22.46
CA MET A 1 -13.29 9.27 21.68
C MET A 1 -13.10 7.86 22.24
N GLN A 2 -13.22 6.81 21.42
CA GLN A 2 -12.95 5.44 21.86
C GLN A 2 -11.48 5.10 21.55
N PHE A 3 -10.69 4.84 22.57
CA PHE A 3 -9.30 4.40 22.41
C PHE A 3 -9.26 2.90 22.10
N LYS A 4 -8.45 2.51 21.12
CA LYS A 4 -8.24 1.10 20.79
C LYS A 4 -7.54 0.42 21.98
N LYS A 5 -8.01 -0.76 22.39
CA LYS A 5 -7.34 -1.53 23.45
C LYS A 5 -5.88 -1.78 23.05
N PRO A 6 -4.91 -1.60 23.98
CA PRO A 6 -3.52 -1.90 23.69
C PRO A 6 -3.39 -3.36 23.26
N SER A 7 -2.70 -3.59 22.15
CA SER A 7 -2.42 -4.94 21.64
C SER A 7 -0.92 -5.16 21.55
N LEU A 8 -0.51 -6.42 21.71
CA LEU A 8 0.89 -6.82 21.64
C LEU A 8 1.41 -6.73 20.19
N PRO A 9 2.69 -6.37 20.00
CA PRO A 9 3.33 -6.37 18.69
C PRO A 9 3.27 -7.76 18.06
N GLY A 10 2.59 -7.86 16.91
CA GLY A 10 2.35 -9.13 16.23
C GLY A 10 2.00 -8.97 14.75
N ARG A 11 1.84 -10.09 14.03
CA ARG A 11 1.41 -10.08 12.62
C ARG A 11 0.06 -9.37 12.46
N ARG A 12 -0.92 -9.74 13.29
CA ARG A 12 -2.26 -9.18 13.25
C ARG A 12 -2.26 -7.66 13.45
N GLN A 13 -1.57 -7.17 14.48
CA GLN A 13 -1.53 -5.74 14.78
C GLN A 13 -0.93 -4.92 13.63
N ARG A 14 0.17 -5.40 13.01
CA ARG A 14 0.81 -4.72 11.87
C ARG A 14 -0.09 -4.64 10.64
N LEU A 15 -0.82 -5.72 10.36
CA LEU A 15 -1.74 -5.77 9.22
C LEU A 15 -2.96 -4.89 9.47
N GLU A 16 -3.52 -4.91 10.68
CA GLU A 16 -4.63 -4.02 11.07
C GLU A 16 -4.23 -2.54 11.08
N SER A 17 -2.94 -2.21 11.25
CA SER A 17 -2.46 -0.83 11.24
C SER A 17 -2.10 -0.30 9.85
N ALA A 18 -2.07 -1.14 8.82
CA ALA A 18 -1.74 -0.72 7.46
C ALA A 18 -2.94 0.01 6.84
N LEU A 19 -2.72 1.25 6.40
CA LEU A 19 -3.76 2.09 5.78
C LEU A 19 -3.68 2.05 4.25
N THR A 20 -2.49 1.75 3.72
CA THR A 20 -2.21 1.71 2.29
C THR A 20 -1.50 0.42 1.90
N ILE A 21 -1.54 0.09 0.60
CA ILE A 21 -0.75 -1.01 0.04
C ILE A 21 0.76 -0.77 0.25
N TRP A 22 1.20 0.48 0.29
CA TRP A 22 2.60 0.84 0.59
C TRP A 22 3.03 0.46 2.01
N ASP A 23 2.12 0.53 2.98
CA ASP A 23 2.39 0.05 4.34
C ASP A 23 2.55 -1.46 4.36
N LEU A 24 1.72 -2.19 3.62
CA LEU A 24 1.84 -3.64 3.46
C LEU A 24 3.16 -4.02 2.79
N ARG A 25 3.57 -3.30 1.74
CA ARG A 25 4.89 -3.47 1.09
C ARG A 25 6.02 -3.28 2.10
N ARG A 26 5.99 -2.21 2.91
CA ARG A 26 7.01 -1.92 3.92
C ARG A 26 7.08 -3.02 4.99
N ILE A 27 5.93 -3.55 5.38
CA ILE A 27 5.85 -4.69 6.31
C ILE A 27 6.48 -5.94 5.70
N ALA A 28 6.17 -6.25 4.43
CA ALA A 28 6.71 -7.39 3.71
C ALA A 28 8.23 -7.28 3.53
N ALA A 29 8.75 -6.11 3.15
CA ALA A 29 10.19 -5.86 2.99
C ALA A 29 11.00 -6.17 4.27
N ARG A 30 10.39 -5.96 5.45
CA ARG A 30 11.05 -6.24 6.74
C ARG A 30 10.95 -7.69 7.21
N ARG A 31 10.06 -8.50 6.64
CA ARG A 31 9.67 -9.82 7.21
C ARG A 31 9.79 -10.97 6.23
N THR A 32 9.84 -10.69 4.94
CA THR A 32 10.02 -11.68 3.89
C THR A 32 11.52 -11.83 3.60
N PRO A 33 12.04 -13.06 3.43
CA PRO A 33 13.41 -13.27 2.96
C PRO A 33 13.67 -12.48 1.67
N LYS A 34 14.86 -11.86 1.57
CA LYS A 34 15.18 -10.92 0.48
C LYS A 34 14.89 -11.50 -0.91
N ALA A 35 15.33 -12.73 -1.19
CA ALA A 35 15.10 -13.36 -2.49
C ALA A 35 13.60 -13.49 -2.84
N ALA A 36 12.77 -13.89 -1.88
CA ALA A 36 11.33 -14.02 -2.10
C ALA A 36 10.64 -12.65 -2.22
N PHE A 37 11.10 -11.64 -1.47
CA PHE A 37 10.58 -10.27 -1.59
C PHE A 37 10.91 -9.67 -2.96
N ASP A 38 12.19 -9.69 -3.34
CA ASP A 38 12.68 -9.11 -4.58
C ASP A 38 12.03 -9.77 -5.80
N TYR A 39 11.77 -11.08 -5.76
CA TYR A 39 11.04 -11.79 -6.83
C TYR A 39 9.62 -11.25 -7.04
N THR A 40 8.93 -10.86 -5.97
CA THR A 40 7.54 -10.36 -6.05
C THR A 40 7.43 -8.86 -6.29
N GLU A 41 8.42 -8.10 -5.85
CA GLU A 41 8.36 -6.64 -5.85
C GLU A 41 9.08 -6.01 -7.04
N GLY A 42 10.18 -6.63 -7.48
CA GLY A 42 11.01 -6.10 -8.54
C GLY A 42 10.33 -6.09 -9.91
N ALA A 43 10.73 -5.13 -10.74
CA ALA A 43 10.37 -5.07 -12.16
C ALA A 43 11.60 -5.21 -13.06
N ALA A 44 11.38 -5.25 -14.38
CA ALA A 44 12.45 -5.42 -15.34
C ALA A 44 13.46 -4.24 -15.32
N GLU A 45 14.75 -4.59 -15.39
CA GLU A 45 15.89 -3.67 -15.48
C GLU A 45 15.82 -2.48 -14.48
N ALA A 46 15.71 -1.26 -14.99
CA ALA A 46 15.66 -0.03 -14.20
C ALA A 46 14.25 0.32 -13.70
N GLU A 47 13.28 -0.59 -13.84
CA GLU A 47 11.89 -0.46 -13.37
C GLU A 47 11.11 0.75 -13.92
N ILE A 48 11.58 1.31 -15.04
CA ILE A 48 11.02 2.53 -15.64
C ILE A 48 9.53 2.34 -15.98
N SER A 49 9.15 1.19 -16.52
CA SER A 49 7.75 0.90 -16.86
C SER A 49 6.86 0.83 -15.64
N LEU A 50 7.35 0.29 -14.52
CA LEU A 50 6.61 0.25 -13.25
C LEU A 50 6.41 1.66 -12.69
N ALA A 51 7.44 2.51 -12.75
CA ALA A 51 7.33 3.91 -12.35
C ALA A 51 6.32 4.68 -13.22
N ARG A 52 6.40 4.53 -14.55
CA ARG A 52 5.44 5.15 -15.49
C ARG A 52 4.01 4.69 -15.25
N ALA A 53 3.80 3.40 -14.98
CA ALA A 53 2.47 2.86 -14.70
C ALA A 53 1.85 3.51 -13.45
N ARG A 54 2.64 3.78 -12.40
CA ARG A 54 2.16 4.50 -11.21
C ARG A 54 1.85 5.96 -11.51
N GLN A 55 2.78 6.65 -12.19
CA GLN A 55 2.61 8.05 -12.56
C GLN A 55 1.33 8.28 -13.38
N ALA A 56 1.01 7.37 -14.29
CA ALA A 56 -0.19 7.47 -15.11
C ALA A 56 -1.50 7.56 -14.30
N PHE A 57 -1.56 7.00 -13.08
CA PHE A 57 -2.72 7.16 -12.20
C PHE A 57 -2.65 8.44 -11.37
N GLU A 58 -1.44 8.87 -10.98
CA GLU A 58 -1.23 10.12 -10.25
C GLU A 58 -1.56 11.36 -11.11
N ASP A 59 -1.40 11.25 -12.43
CA ASP A 59 -1.72 12.30 -13.39
C ASP A 59 -3.24 12.46 -13.63
N ILE A 60 -4.08 11.56 -13.10
CA ILE A 60 -5.54 11.62 -13.29
C ILE A 60 -6.16 12.50 -12.20
N GLU A 61 -6.91 13.52 -12.64
CA GLU A 61 -7.70 14.37 -11.74
C GLU A 61 -9.18 13.97 -11.76
N PHE A 62 -9.77 13.82 -10.57
CA PHE A 62 -11.21 13.63 -10.44
C PHE A 62 -11.94 14.97 -10.34
N THR A 63 -13.00 15.14 -11.14
CA THR A 63 -13.96 16.23 -10.98
C THR A 63 -15.17 15.73 -10.17
N PRO A 64 -15.27 16.03 -8.87
CA PRO A 64 -16.33 15.51 -8.03
C PRO A 64 -17.70 16.12 -8.40
N ALA A 65 -18.74 15.29 -8.47
CA ALA A 65 -20.12 15.73 -8.61
C ALA A 65 -20.75 15.96 -7.23
N ILE A 66 -21.40 17.11 -7.03
CA ILE A 66 -22.10 17.46 -5.79
C ILE A 66 -23.60 17.15 -5.87
N LEU A 67 -24.26 17.03 -4.70
CA LEU A 67 -25.70 16.76 -4.58
C LEU A 67 -26.17 15.49 -5.31
N ARG A 68 -25.25 14.51 -5.45
CA ARG A 68 -25.51 13.20 -6.02
C ARG A 68 -25.67 12.20 -4.88
N ASP A 69 -26.75 11.42 -4.90
CA ASP A 69 -26.89 10.27 -4.01
C ASP A 69 -25.86 9.19 -4.39
N VAL A 70 -25.19 8.64 -3.38
CA VAL A 70 -24.08 7.66 -3.49
C VAL A 70 -24.23 6.53 -2.46
N SER A 71 -25.42 6.40 -1.86
CA SER A 71 -25.74 5.40 -0.83
C SER A 71 -26.13 4.03 -1.37
#